data_AF-A0A5B6YI95-F1
#
_entry.id   AF-A0A5B6YI95-F1
#
_cell.length_a   1.000
_cell.length_b   1.000
_cell.length_c   1.000
_cell.angle_alpha   90.00
_cell.angle_beta   90.00
_cell.angle_gamma   90.00
#
_symmetry.space_group_name_H-M   'P 1'
#
loop_
_entity.id
_entity.type
_entity.pdbx_description
1 polymer ?
#
loop_
_entity_poly.entity_id
_entity_poly.type
_entity_poly.pdbx_seq_one_letter_code
_entity_poly.pdbx_strand_id
1 'polypeptide(L)'
;MTPNLGQGACCALEDAVVLARKLADALQSGPAASVEDALRAYGSERWPRVFPLTIRANFVGSLLQWDNPVVCSLRNSVVIPKLVRIGPLLEHTNFDCEPL
;
A
#
# COMPACT_ATOMS: atom_id res chain seq x y z
N MET A 1 -3.63 -1.91 -7.45
CA MET A 1 -2.60 -2.74 -6.77
C MET A 1 -2.92 -4.21 -6.98
N THR A 2 -1.93 -5.06 -7.24
CA THR A 2 -2.14 -6.52 -7.37
C THR A 2 -2.22 -7.18 -5.98
N PRO A 3 -2.87 -8.35 -5.83
CA PRO A 3 -3.17 -8.91 -4.51
C PRO A 3 -1.95 -9.52 -3.80
N ASN A 4 -0.76 -9.50 -4.41
CA ASN A 4 0.41 -10.30 -3.99
C ASN A 4 1.01 -9.93 -2.63
N LEU A 5 0.62 -8.80 -2.05
CA LEU A 5 1.02 -8.40 -0.68
C LEU A 5 -0.15 -8.39 0.32
N GLY A 6 -1.38 -8.69 -0.13
CA GLY A 6 -2.57 -8.70 0.75
C GLY A 6 -2.99 -7.33 1.29
N GLN A 7 -2.45 -6.23 0.77
CA GLN A 7 -2.62 -4.89 1.35
C GLN A 7 -3.84 -4.10 0.87
N GLY A 8 -4.62 -4.62 -0.09
CA GLY A 8 -5.71 -3.87 -0.69
C GLY A 8 -6.71 -3.34 0.36
N ALA A 9 -7.16 -4.21 1.27
CA ALA A 9 -8.11 -3.84 2.31
C ALA A 9 -7.50 -2.90 3.35
N CYS A 10 -6.25 -3.14 3.77
CA CYS A 10 -5.58 -2.28 4.74
C CYS A 10 -5.40 -0.86 4.19
N CYS A 11 -4.93 -0.73 2.94
CA CYS A 11 -4.82 0.57 2.28
C CYS A 11 -6.17 1.27 2.16
N ALA A 12 -7.24 0.55 1.85
CA ALA A 12 -8.58 1.15 1.75
C ALA A 12 -9.06 1.71 3.09
N LEU A 13 -8.79 1.02 4.21
CA LEU A 13 -9.13 1.52 5.55
C LEU A 13 -8.32 2.77 5.90
N GLU A 14 -7.01 2.75 5.65
CA GLU A 14 -6.15 3.93 5.85
C GLU A 14 -6.62 5.12 4.99
N ASP A 15 -6.93 4.88 3.71
CA ASP A 15 -7.42 5.90 2.76
C ASP A 15 -8.75 6.51 3.24
N ALA A 16 -9.66 5.69 3.75
CA ALA A 16 -10.96 6.14 4.26
C ALA A 16 -10.81 7.08 5.46
N VAL A 17 -9.93 6.77 6.41
CA VAL A 17 -9.66 7.63 7.58
C VAL A 17 -9.06 8.97 7.16
N VAL A 18 -8.05 8.95 6.28
CA VAL A 18 -7.40 10.18 5.81
C VAL A 18 -8.36 11.03 5.01
N LEU A 19 -9.13 10.43 4.09
CA LEU A 19 -10.13 11.14 3.30
C LEU A 19 -11.21 11.78 4.18
N ALA A 20 -11.72 11.04 5.17
CA ALA A 20 -12.72 11.56 6.10
C ALA A 20 -12.21 12.78 6.87
N ARG A 21 -10.95 12.75 7.35
CA ARG A 21 -10.31 13.90 8.00
C ARG A 21 -10.23 15.11 7.08
N LYS A 22 -9.70 14.96 5.85
CA LYS A 22 -9.57 16.07 4.89
C LYS A 22 -10.92 16.69 4.51
N LEU A 23 -11.94 15.85 4.32
CA LEU A 23 -13.29 16.32 4.01
C LEU A 23 -13.93 17.03 5.22
N ALA A 24 -13.76 16.51 6.43
CA ALA A 24 -14.26 17.15 7.65
C ALA A 24 -13.64 18.54 7.84
N ASP A 25 -12.33 18.69 7.64
CA ASP A 25 -11.64 19.98 7.73
C ASP A 25 -12.16 20.98 6.69
N ALA A 26 -12.38 20.53 5.45
CA ALA A 26 -12.91 21.37 4.38
C ALA A 26 -14.35 21.82 4.67
N LEU A 27 -15.21 20.93 5.18
CA LEU A 27 -16.58 21.26 5.52
C LEU A 27 -16.68 22.24 6.72
N GLN A 28 -15.74 22.18 7.67
CA GLN A 28 -15.69 23.09 8.82
C GLN A 28 -15.14 24.47 8.47
N SER A 29 -14.26 24.55 7.46
CA SER A 29 -13.57 25.79 7.05
C SER A 29 -14.44 26.78 6.26
N GLY A 30 -15.72 26.45 6.02
CA GLY A 30 -16.69 27.32 5.38
C GLY A 30 -16.55 27.41 3.85
N PRO A 31 -17.27 28.34 3.18
CA PRO A 31 -17.43 28.37 1.73
C PRO A 31 -16.13 28.55 0.91
N ALA A 32 -15.03 28.94 1.57
CA ALA A 32 -13.74 29.16 0.93
C ALA A 32 -12.91 27.87 0.79
N ALA A 33 -13.22 26.82 1.55
CA ALA A 33 -12.54 25.54 1.44
C ALA A 33 -13.23 24.65 0.40
N SER A 34 -12.51 24.30 -0.66
CA SER A 34 -13.02 23.47 -1.74
C SER A 34 -12.88 21.99 -1.41
N VAL A 35 -13.94 21.21 -1.66
CA VAL A 35 -13.89 19.73 -1.67
C VAL A 35 -12.79 19.24 -2.62
N GLU A 36 -12.53 19.95 -3.70
CA GLU A 36 -11.48 19.60 -4.65
C GLU A 36 -10.07 19.74 -4.05
N ASP A 37 -9.85 20.75 -3.23
CA ASP A 37 -8.57 20.92 -2.51
C ASP A 37 -8.38 19.83 -1.46
N ALA A 38 -9.45 19.40 -0.79
CA ALA A 38 -9.42 18.28 0.13
C ALA A 38 -9.05 16.96 -0.57
N LEU A 39 -9.63 16.70 -1.75
CA LEU A 39 -9.30 15.52 -2.57
C LEU A 39 -7.86 15.56 -3.07
N ARG A 40 -7.37 16.74 -3.47
CA ARG A 40 -5.97 16.93 -3.87
C ARG A 40 -5.02 16.66 -2.71
N ALA A 41 -5.31 17.23 -1.53
CA ALA A 41 -4.52 17.03 -0.32
C ALA A 41 -4.50 15.55 0.11
N TYR A 42 -5.65 14.87 0.08
CA TYR A 42 -5.75 13.42 0.28
C TYR A 42 -4.83 12.66 -0.68
N GLY A 43 -4.92 12.96 -1.98
CA GLY A 43 -4.09 12.30 -3.00
C GLY A 43 -2.60 12.50 -2.77
N SER A 44 -2.17 13.74 -2.49
CA SER A 44 -0.78 14.07 -2.19
C SER A 44 -0.25 13.38 -0.93
N GLU A 45 -1.08 13.22 0.11
CA GLU A 45 -0.69 12.56 1.35
C GLU A 45 -0.59 11.03 1.20
N ARG A 46 -1.50 10.42 0.45
CA ARG A 46 -1.57 8.95 0.31
C ARG A 46 -0.68 8.40 -0.79
N TRP A 47 -0.32 9.20 -1.79
CA TRP A 47 0.51 8.76 -2.92
C TRP A 47 1.86 8.15 -2.50
N PRO A 48 2.64 8.76 -1.58
CA PRO A 48 3.91 8.19 -1.11
C PRO A 48 3.76 6.82 -0.43
N ARG A 49 2.57 6.50 0.08
CA ARG A 49 2.24 5.21 0.71
C ARG A 49 1.81 4.17 -0.34
N VAL A 50 0.85 4.51 -1.20
CA VAL A 50 0.20 3.57 -2.12
C VAL A 50 1.08 3.22 -3.33
N PHE A 51 1.86 4.18 -3.84
CA PHE A 51 2.68 3.98 -5.04
C PHE A 51 3.79 2.92 -4.86
N PRO A 52 4.71 3.02 -3.88
CA PRO A 52 5.75 2.00 -3.70
C PRO A 52 5.17 0.65 -3.33
N LEU A 53 4.05 0.61 -2.60
CA LEU A 53 3.36 -0.64 -2.26
C LEU A 53 2.81 -1.34 -3.51
N THR A 54 2.24 -0.57 -4.45
CA THR A 54 1.78 -1.09 -5.74
C THR A 54 2.92 -1.65 -6.57
N ILE A 55 4.07 -0.97 -6.63
CA ILE A 55 5.27 -1.47 -7.32
C ILE A 55 5.73 -2.79 -6.70
N ARG A 56 5.87 -2.84 -5.37
CA ARG A 56 6.31 -4.05 -4.66
C ARG A 56 5.35 -5.22 -4.89
N ALA A 57 4.04 -4.98 -4.85
CA ALA A 57 3.04 -6.02 -5.13
C ALA A 57 3.14 -6.57 -6.56
N ASN A 58 3.38 -5.71 -7.55
CA ASN A 58 3.60 -6.16 -8.92
C ASN A 58 4.91 -6.95 -9.07
N PHE A 59 6.00 -6.47 -8.48
CA PHE A 59 7.29 -7.15 -8.53
C PHE A 59 7.24 -8.54 -7.89
N VAL A 60 6.67 -8.64 -6.67
CA VAL A 60 6.49 -9.93 -5.99
C VAL A 60 5.61 -10.87 -6.81
N GLY A 61 4.51 -10.37 -7.39
CA GLY A 61 3.66 -11.17 -8.28
C GLY A 61 4.40 -11.74 -9.47
N SER A 62 5.14 -10.89 -10.18
CA SER A 62 5.93 -11.28 -11.35
C SER A 62 6.97 -12.37 -11.01
N LEU A 63 7.69 -12.23 -9.90
CA LEU A 63 8.64 -13.25 -9.44
C LEU A 63 7.99 -14.57 -9.05
N LEU A 64 6.82 -14.52 -8.38
CA LEU A 64 6.09 -15.72 -7.96
C LEU A 64 5.42 -16.44 -9.13
N GLN A 65 5.05 -15.72 -10.19
CA GLN A 65 4.38 -16.27 -11.37
C GLN A 65 5.34 -16.57 -12.54
N TRP A 66 6.66 -16.60 -12.30
CA TRP A 66 7.61 -16.93 -13.36
C TRP A 66 7.55 -18.42 -13.71
N ASP A 67 7.29 -18.73 -14.98
CA ASP A 67 7.09 -20.11 -15.48
C ASP A 67 8.37 -20.85 -15.93
N ASN A 68 9.55 -20.22 -15.89
CA ASN A 68 10.77 -20.90 -16.34
C ASN A 68 11.17 -22.01 -15.35
N PRO A 69 11.27 -23.29 -15.79
CA PRO A 69 11.48 -24.42 -14.87
C PRO A 69 12.81 -24.37 -14.12
N VAL A 70 13.86 -23.80 -14.72
CA VAL A 70 15.17 -23.61 -14.06
C VAL A 70 15.06 -22.54 -12.97
N VAL A 71 14.38 -21.42 -13.27
CA VAL A 71 14.14 -20.34 -12.30
C VAL A 71 13.25 -20.81 -11.15
N CYS A 72 12.20 -21.58 -11.43
CA CYS A 72 11.35 -22.22 -10.43
C CYS A 72 12.14 -23.14 -9.50
N SER A 73 13.03 -23.96 -10.05
CA SER A 73 13.88 -24.87 -9.26
C SER A 73 14.82 -24.09 -8.33
N LEU A 74 15.48 -23.05 -8.84
CA LEU A 74 16.35 -22.18 -8.04
C LEU A 74 15.56 -21.43 -6.95
N ARG A 75 14.39 -20.88 -7.30
CA ARG A 75 13.51 -20.17 -6.38
C ARG A 75 13.08 -21.07 -5.23
N ASN A 76 12.57 -22.26 -5.55
CA ASN A 76 12.01 -23.18 -4.56
C ASN A 76 13.10 -23.81 -3.69
N SER A 77 14.28 -24.11 -4.25
CA SER A 77 15.33 -24.86 -3.55
C SER A 77 16.32 -23.98 -2.78
N VAL A 78 16.48 -22.71 -3.18
CA VAL A 78 17.50 -21.82 -2.60
C VAL A 78 16.90 -20.51 -2.10
N VAL A 79 16.15 -19.80 -2.93
CA VAL A 79 15.70 -18.43 -2.62
C VAL A 79 14.66 -18.40 -1.51
N ILE A 80 13.60 -19.21 -1.61
CA ILE A 80 12.56 -19.29 -0.57
C ILE A 80 13.15 -19.72 0.78
N PRO A 81 13.86 -20.87 0.90
CA PRO A 81 14.33 -21.35 2.19
C PRO A 81 15.47 -20.53 2.81
N LYS A 82 16.28 -19.83 2.02
CA LYS A 82 17.45 -19.09 2.54
C LYS A 82 17.32 -17.57 2.57
N LEU A 83 16.51 -16.98 1.68
CA LEU A 83 16.45 -15.52 1.51
C LEU A 83 15.09 -14.90 1.87
N VAL A 84 13.98 -15.64 1.85
CA VAL A 84 12.67 -15.07 2.17
C VAL A 84 12.50 -14.98 3.69
N ARG A 85 12.88 -13.84 4.26
CA ARG A 85 12.48 -13.46 5.62
C ARG A 85 11.19 -12.65 5.53
N ILE A 86 10.10 -13.20 6.08
CA ILE A 86 8.76 -12.60 6.01
C ILE A 86 8.69 -11.28 6.83
N GLY A 87 9.51 -11.13 7.87
CA GLY A 87 9.50 -9.96 8.77
C GLY A 87 9.66 -8.60 8.08
N PRO A 88 10.78 -8.30 7.40
CA PRO A 88 10.98 -7.03 6.70
C PRO A 88 9.96 -6.79 5.58
N LEU A 89 9.45 -7.86 4.98
CA LEU A 89 8.41 -7.76 3.96
C LEU A 89 7.10 -7.25 4.56
N LEU A 90 6.79 -7.56 5.83
CA LEU A 90 5.57 -7.17 6.53
C LEU A 90 5.66 -5.84 7.29
N GLU A 91 6.80 -5.14 7.32
CA GLU A 91 6.92 -3.86 8.05
C GLU A 91 5.86 -2.82 7.65
N HIS A 92 5.36 -2.91 6.41
CA HIS A 92 4.30 -2.05 5.92
C HIS A 92 2.93 -2.32 6.59
N THR A 93 2.74 -3.36 7.40
CA THR A 93 1.50 -3.62 8.16
C THR A 93 1.40 -2.84 9.47
N ASN A 94 2.50 -2.22 9.93
CA ASN A 94 2.50 -1.43 11.16
C ASN A 94 1.97 -0.02 10.91
N PHE A 95 0.69 0.10 10.55
CA PHE A 95 0.02 1.40 10.52
C PHE A 95 -0.44 1.76 11.93
N ASP A 96 0.11 2.84 12.48
CA ASP A 96 -0.30 3.37 13.78
C ASP A 96 -1.45 4.37 13.57
N CYS A 97 -2.60 4.08 14.17
CA CYS A 97 -3.74 4.98 14.14
C CYS A 97 -3.60 5.98 15.28
N GLU A 98 -3.05 7.16 15.00
CA GLU A 98 -3.09 8.25 15.97
C GLU A 98 -4.56 8.57 16.34
N PRO A 99 -4.85 8.82 17.63
CA PRO A 99 -6.19 9.16 18.08
C PRO A 99 -6.78 10.31 17.27
N LEU A 100 -8.07 10.19 16.95
CA LEU A 100 -8.85 11.25 16.29
C LEU A 100 -8.98 12.49 17.19
#